data_AF-A0A955CNY1-F1
#
_entry.id   AF-A0A955CNY1-F1
#
_cell.length_a   1.000
_cell.length_b   1.000
_cell.length_c   1.000
_cell.angle_alpha   90.00
_cell.angle_beta   90.00
_cell.angle_gamma   90.00
#
_symmetry.space_group_name_H-M   'P 1'
#
loop_
_entity.id
_entity.type
_entity.pdbx_description
1 polymer ?
#
loop_
_entity_poly.entity_id
_entity_poly.type
_entity_poly.pdbx_seq_one_letter_code
_entity_poly.pdbx_strand_id
1 'polypeptide(L)'
;MAKKASTTRATAETMAAKQREISVSEFFAKNRHLLGFDNPRKALLTTIKEAVDNALDACEEAGILPDIEVKIEELEAPPSATKPGRYKVTITDNGPGIVRRQVENIFGKLL
;
A
#
# COMPACT_ATOMS: atom_id res chain seq x y z
N MET A 1 23.69 9.05 -52.21
CA MET A 1 24.13 8.20 -51.09
C MET A 1 23.50 8.72 -49.80
N ALA A 2 22.58 7.96 -49.19
CA ALA A 2 21.83 8.41 -48.02
C ALA A 2 22.66 8.21 -46.73
N LYS A 3 22.85 9.29 -45.97
CA LYS A 3 23.58 9.29 -44.69
C LYS A 3 22.73 8.54 -43.65
N LYS A 4 23.18 7.34 -43.26
CA LYS A 4 22.54 6.53 -42.22
C LYS A 4 22.71 7.24 -40.88
N ALA A 5 21.61 7.72 -40.29
CA ALA A 5 21.65 8.33 -38.96
C ALA A 5 22.14 7.28 -37.94
N SER A 6 23.30 7.54 -37.34
CA SER A 6 23.83 6.75 -36.24
C SER A 6 22.88 6.93 -35.05
N THR A 7 22.12 5.89 -34.72
CA THR A 7 21.40 5.83 -33.44
C THR A 7 22.45 5.78 -32.34
N THR A 8 22.72 6.92 -31.70
CA THR A 8 23.67 7.02 -30.60
C THR A 8 23.29 6.00 -29.54
N ARG A 9 24.17 5.00 -29.32
CA ARG A 9 23.94 3.98 -28.29
C ARG A 9 23.93 4.67 -26.92
N ALA A 10 22.92 4.39 -26.11
CA ALA A 10 22.84 4.90 -24.75
C ALA A 10 24.06 4.41 -23.96
N THR A 11 24.81 5.35 -23.35
CA THR A 11 25.92 5.04 -22.44
C THR A 11 25.42 4.95 -21.00
N ALA A 12 26.18 4.30 -20.13
CA ALA A 12 25.85 4.17 -18.70
C ALA A 12 25.61 5.55 -18.05
N GLU A 13 26.38 6.56 -18.44
CA GLU A 13 26.27 7.94 -17.96
C GLU A 13 24.96 8.59 -18.43
N THR A 14 24.57 8.38 -19.70
CA THR A 14 23.29 8.89 -20.22
C THR A 14 22.06 8.19 -19.65
N MET A 15 22.21 6.95 -19.18
CA MET A 15 21.17 6.20 -18.48
C MET A 15 21.08 6.62 -17.02
N ALA A 16 22.22 6.80 -16.34
CA ALA A 16 22.30 7.30 -14.97
C ALA A 16 21.72 8.71 -14.84
N ALA A 17 21.98 9.60 -15.81
CA ALA A 17 21.37 10.94 -15.83
C ALA A 17 19.84 10.94 -15.94
N LYS A 18 19.23 9.80 -16.32
CA LYS A 18 17.77 9.61 -16.36
C LYS A 18 17.22 8.93 -15.11
N GLN A 19 18.08 8.46 -14.20
CA GLN A 19 17.61 7.96 -12.91
C GLN A 19 16.93 9.09 -12.15
N ARG A 20 15.75 8.77 -11.62
CA ARG A 20 15.01 9.64 -10.72
C ARG A 20 14.78 8.87 -9.45
N GLU A 21 15.18 9.45 -8.33
CA GLU A 21 14.71 8.99 -7.04
C GLU A 21 13.20 9.28 -6.96
N ILE A 22 12.45 8.27 -6.56
CA ILE A 22 11.02 8.39 -6.31
C ILE A 22 10.78 8.08 -4.85
N SER A 23 9.92 8.88 -4.21
CA SER A 23 9.48 8.53 -2.87
C SER A 23 8.68 7.23 -2.90
N VAL A 24 8.68 6.49 -1.80
CA VAL A 24 7.90 5.25 -1.66
C VAL A 24 6.41 5.50 -1.91
N SER A 25 5.88 6.61 -1.39
CA SER A 25 4.50 7.04 -1.63
C SER A 25 4.22 7.29 -3.13
N GLU A 26 5.16 7.90 -3.85
CA GLU A 26 5.05 8.12 -5.28
C GLU A 26 5.15 6.82 -6.09
N PHE A 27 6.00 5.88 -5.65
CA PHE A 27 6.09 4.56 -6.24
C PHE A 27 4.75 3.83 -6.16
N PHE A 28 4.08 3.86 -5.01
CA PHE A 28 2.78 3.21 -4.85
C PHE A 28 1.64 3.95 -5.53
N ALA A 29 1.67 5.28 -5.55
CA ALA A 29 0.69 6.07 -6.31
C ALA A 29 0.74 5.75 -7.81
N LYS A 30 1.94 5.55 -8.36
CA LYS A 30 2.14 5.15 -9.76
C LYS A 30 1.87 3.66 -10.01
N ASN A 31 2.08 2.80 -9.02
CA ASN A 31 2.01 1.35 -9.16
C ASN A 31 0.96 0.69 -8.25
N ARG A 32 -0.24 1.27 -8.14
CA ARG A 32 -1.33 0.76 -7.29
C ARG A 32 -1.67 -0.72 -7.50
N HIS A 33 -1.49 -1.22 -8.72
CA HIS A 33 -1.77 -2.61 -9.08
C HIS A 33 -0.82 -3.61 -8.42
N LEU A 34 0.45 -3.23 -8.16
CA LEU A 34 1.43 -4.10 -7.51
C LEU A 34 1.05 -4.46 -6.07
N LEU A 35 0.27 -3.58 -5.41
CA LEU A 35 -0.21 -3.77 -4.05
C LEU A 35 -1.64 -4.32 -3.99
N GLY A 36 -2.26 -4.66 -5.13
CA GLY A 36 -3.65 -5.13 -5.15
C GLY A 36 -4.72 -4.05 -5.01
N PHE A 37 -4.36 -2.77 -5.19
CA PHE A 37 -5.30 -1.62 -5.18
C PHE A 37 -5.78 -1.23 -6.59
N ASP A 38 -5.75 -2.19 -7.52
CA ASP A 38 -6.19 -2.04 -8.92
C ASP A 38 -7.72 -1.98 -9.07
N ASN A 39 -8.45 -2.69 -8.21
CA ASN A 39 -9.91 -2.70 -8.22
C ASN A 39 -10.48 -2.46 -6.81
N PRO A 40 -11.64 -1.78 -6.67
CA PRO A 40 -12.16 -1.38 -5.35
C PRO A 40 -12.45 -2.56 -4.42
N ARG A 41 -12.93 -3.68 -4.96
CA ARG A 41 -13.25 -4.87 -4.18
C ARG A 41 -12.00 -5.51 -3.58
N LYS A 42 -10.97 -5.69 -4.40
CA LYS A 42 -9.67 -6.25 -3.99
C LYS A 42 -8.94 -5.29 -3.08
N ALA A 43 -9.00 -3.98 -3.33
CA ALA A 43 -8.46 -2.96 -2.44
C ALA A 43 -9.04 -3.07 -1.03
N LEU A 44 -10.37 -3.23 -0.90
CA LEU A 44 -11.02 -3.41 0.40
C LEU A 44 -10.58 -4.71 1.06
N LEU A 45 -10.58 -5.82 0.31
CA LEU A 45 -10.15 -7.13 0.82
C LEU A 45 -8.69 -7.12 1.28
N THR A 46 -7.78 -6.57 0.47
CA THR A 46 -6.36 -6.43 0.82
C THR A 46 -6.20 -5.56 2.07
N THR A 47 -6.91 -4.44 2.17
CA THR A 47 -6.86 -3.58 3.37
C THR A 47 -7.23 -4.35 4.64
N ILE A 48 -8.32 -5.14 4.58
CA ILE A 48 -8.78 -5.93 5.73
C ILE A 48 -7.79 -7.05 6.03
N LYS A 49 -7.32 -7.78 5.00
CA LYS A 49 -6.34 -8.87 5.16
C LYS A 49 -5.10 -8.37 5.89
N GLU A 50 -4.43 -7.33 5.37
CA GLU A 50 -3.19 -6.83 5.95
C GLU A 50 -3.39 -6.30 7.38
N ALA A 51 -4.54 -5.66 7.66
CA ALA A 51 -4.82 -5.17 9.01
C ALA A 51 -5.10 -6.30 10.01
N VAL A 52 -5.82 -7.36 9.60
CA VAL A 52 -6.09 -8.53 10.43
C VAL A 52 -4.83 -9.35 10.65
N ASP A 53 -4.01 -9.55 9.61
CA ASP A 53 -2.74 -10.26 9.72
C ASP A 53 -1.81 -9.56 10.72
N ASN A 54 -1.66 -8.22 10.63
CA ASN A 54 -0.88 -7.45 11.59
C ASN A 54 -1.40 -7.58 13.04
N ALA A 55 -2.72 -7.64 13.23
CA ALA A 55 -3.32 -7.82 14.55
C ALA A 55 -3.06 -9.22 15.11
N LEU A 56 -3.16 -10.25 14.26
CA LEU A 56 -2.86 -11.64 14.63
C LEU A 56 -1.39 -11.81 14.98
N ASP A 57 -0.47 -11.30 14.15
CA ASP A 57 0.97 -11.35 14.39
C ASP A 57 1.32 -10.68 15.73
N ALA A 58 0.74 -9.51 16.01
CA ALA A 58 0.96 -8.79 17.26
C ALA A 58 0.48 -9.58 18.49
N CYS A 59 -0.65 -10.28 18.38
CA CYS A 59 -1.16 -11.14 19.46
C CYS A 59 -0.31 -12.40 19.64
N GLU A 60 0.11 -13.03 18.52
CA GLU A 60 0.95 -14.23 18.52
C GLU A 60 2.31 -13.96 19.18
N GLU A 61 3.00 -12.88 18.77
CA GLU A 61 4.29 -12.49 19.35
C GLU A 61 4.20 -12.19 20.86
N ALA A 62 3.05 -11.67 21.31
CA ALA A 62 2.80 -11.38 22.71
C ALA A 62 2.27 -12.58 23.53
N GLY A 63 1.97 -13.71 22.88
CA GLY A 63 1.34 -14.87 23.53
C GLY A 63 -0.07 -14.58 24.05
N ILE A 64 -0.80 -13.65 23.43
CA ILE A 64 -2.16 -13.25 23.79
C ILE A 64 -3.15 -14.01 22.90
N LEU A 65 -4.22 -14.57 23.48
CA LEU A 65 -5.32 -15.14 22.69
C LEU A 65 -6.00 -14.00 21.91
N PRO A 66 -6.00 -14.01 20.56
CA PRO A 66 -6.52 -12.89 19.78
C PRO A 66 -8.03 -12.73 19.95
N ASP A 67 -8.46 -11.51 20.26
CA ASP A 67 -9.83 -11.03 20.15
C ASP A 67 -9.82 -9.83 19.20
N ILE A 68 -10.40 -10.00 18.00
CA ILE A 68 -10.31 -9.05 16.91
C ILE A 68 -11.71 -8.70 16.41
N GLU A 69 -12.08 -7.42 16.54
CA GLU A 69 -13.30 -6.86 15.95
C GLU A 69 -12.97 -6.19 14.61
N VAL A 70 -13.70 -6.56 13.56
CA VAL A 70 -13.63 -5.93 12.24
C VAL A 70 -14.96 -5.26 11.93
N LYS A 71 -14.94 -3.93 11.82
CA LYS A 71 -16.11 -3.11 11.49
C LYS A 71 -15.91 -2.43 10.15
N ILE A 72 -16.89 -2.59 9.26
CA ILE A 72 -16.92 -1.93 7.94
C ILE A 72 -18.16 -1.04 7.89
N GLU A 73 -17.93 0.26 7.71
CA GLU A 73 -18.98 1.27 7.62
C GLU A 73 -18.97 1.86 6.20
N GLU A 74 -20.09 1.80 5.50
CA GLU A 74 -20.26 2.51 4.23
C GLU A 74 -20.52 3.99 4.54
N LEU A 75 -19.58 4.85 4.14
CA LEU A 75 -19.71 6.31 4.32
C LEU A 75 -20.42 6.94 3.12
N GLU A 76 -20.08 6.47 1.91
CA GLU A 76 -20.68 6.92 0.66
C GLU A 76 -20.84 5.73 -0.28
N ALA A 77 -22.07 5.47 -0.71
CA ALA A 77 -22.38 4.42 -1.67
C ALA A 77 -21.69 4.68 -3.03
N PRO A 78 -21.35 3.63 -3.79
CA PRO A 78 -20.78 3.78 -5.13
C PRO A 78 -21.76 4.53 -6.04
N PRO A 79 -21.38 5.68 -6.65
CA PRO A 79 -22.30 6.44 -7.51
C PRO A 79 -22.52 5.79 -8.87
N SER A 80 -21.74 4.77 -9.24
CA SER A 80 -21.88 3.95 -10.45
C SER A 80 -21.02 2.68 -10.32
N ALA A 81 -21.28 1.67 -11.16
CA ALA A 81 -20.46 0.46 -11.25
C ALA A 81 -18.97 0.74 -11.57
N THR A 82 -18.66 1.91 -12.16
CA THR A 82 -17.29 2.31 -12.53
C THR A 82 -16.62 3.26 -11.53
N LYS A 83 -17.38 3.80 -10.56
CA LYS A 83 -16.86 4.73 -9.56
C LYS A 83 -16.93 4.11 -8.17
N PRO A 84 -15.82 3.99 -7.44
CA PRO A 84 -15.83 3.41 -6.10
C PRO A 84 -16.61 4.28 -5.11
N GLY A 85 -17.26 3.64 -4.14
CA GLY A 85 -17.76 4.30 -2.94
C GLY A 85 -16.64 4.57 -1.92
N ARG A 86 -17.02 5.06 -0.74
CA ARG A 86 -16.11 5.27 0.40
C ARG A 86 -16.54 4.43 1.59
N TYR A 87 -15.59 3.70 2.13
CA TYR A 87 -15.77 2.83 3.28
C TYR A 87 -14.79 3.24 4.38
N LYS A 88 -15.24 3.16 5.63
CA LYS A 88 -14.38 3.21 6.81
C LYS A 88 -14.24 1.79 7.35
N VAL A 89 -13.00 1.31 7.38
CA VAL A 89 -12.67 0.01 7.98
C VAL A 89 -12.01 0.30 9.32
N THR A 90 -12.53 -0.32 10.37
CA THR A 90 -11.95 -0.28 11.73
C THR A 90 -11.62 -1.70 12.14
N ILE A 91 -10.38 -1.92 12.57
CA ILE A 91 -9.91 -3.19 13.13
C ILE A 91 -9.49 -2.85 14.56
N THR A 92 -9.99 -3.60 15.53
CA THR A 92 -9.62 -3.46 16.94
C THR A 92 -9.17 -4.81 17.43
N ASP A 93 -7.99 -4.86 18.02
CA ASP A 93 -7.39 -6.06 18.60
C ASP A 93 -7.06 -5.85 20.09
N ASN A 94 -6.83 -6.96 20.79
CA ASN A 94 -6.36 -7.00 22.17
C ASN A 94 -4.85 -7.26 22.29
N GLY A 95 -4.08 -6.97 21.23
CA GLY A 95 -2.64 -7.15 21.21
C GLY A 95 -1.87 -6.20 22.15
N PRO A 96 -0.53 -6.24 22.13
CA PRO A 96 0.31 -5.45 23.03
C PRO A 96 0.24 -3.93 22.77
N GLY A 97 -0.39 -3.52 21.67
CA GLY A 97 -0.43 -2.14 21.22
C GLY A 97 0.92 -1.65 20.67
N ILE A 98 0.96 -0.38 20.28
CA ILE A 98 2.14 0.25 19.69
C ILE A 98 2.63 1.37 20.59
N VAL A 99 3.94 1.41 20.86
CA VAL A 99 4.55 2.54 21.57
C VAL A 99 4.29 3.83 20.80
N ARG A 100 3.69 4.84 21.46
CA ARG A 100 3.20 6.07 20.79
C ARG A 100 4.22 6.75 19.87
N ARG A 101 5.49 6.73 20.23
CA ARG A 101 6.61 7.31 19.46
C ARG A 101 6.94 6.52 18.18
N GLN A 102 6.59 5.24 18.12
CA GLN A 102 6.84 4.36 16.98
C GLN A 102 5.69 4.32 15.96
N VAL A 103 4.49 4.79 16.33
CA VAL A 103 3.30 4.81 15.46
C VAL A 103 3.62 5.45 14.09
N GLU A 104 4.30 6.60 14.09
CA GLU A 104 4.63 7.29 12.84
C GLU A 104 5.63 6.52 11.97
N ASN A 105 6.56 5.77 12.59
CA ASN A 105 7.50 4.95 11.84
C ASN A 105 6.82 3.70 11.27
N ILE A 106 5.98 3.03 12.05
CA ILE A 106 5.31 1.78 11.66
C ILE A 106 4.32 2.02 10.51
N PHE A 107 3.55 3.13 10.55
CA PHE A 107 2.59 3.44 9.49
C PHE A 107 3.16 4.34 8.38
N GLY A 108 4.24 5.08 8.65
CA GLY A 108 4.79 6.09 7.74
C GLY A 108 6.04 5.67 6.98
N LYS A 109 6.70 4.58 7.38
CA LYS A 109 7.87 4.02 6.67
C LYS A 109 7.55 2.61 6.21
N LEU A 110 7.97 2.32 4.98
CA LEU A 110 7.99 0.95 4.48
C LEU A 110 9.28 0.29 4.99
N LEU A 111 9.15 -0.83 5.70
CA LEU A 111 10.27 -1.68 6.12
C LEU A 111 10.76 -2.55 4.95
#